data_AF-A0A1F3XW69-F1
#
_entry.id   AF-A0A1F3XW69-F1
#
_cell.length_a   1.000
_cell.length_b   1.000
_cell.length_c   1.000
_cell.angle_alpha   90.00
_cell.angle_beta   90.00
_cell.angle_gamma   90.00
#
_symmetry.space_group_name_H-M   'P 1'
#
loop_
_entity.id
_entity.type
_entity.pdbx_description
1 polymer ?
#
loop_
_entity_poly.entity_id
_entity_poly.type
_entity_poly.pdbx_seq_one_letter_code
_entity_poly.pdbx_strand_id
1 'polypeptide(L)'
;MKSVSGILGVLLCSSFLHAAADPPHQSPVRPSPSPSPLVTSCDCSAQCPKEPKLNYKEKKQLLKQFSAALKLERKAFDHRLRLEIRDLKTAQKAKRREWDAREKEARHRFFKEYPKGEDRRMYIQQFMARRQSFLSGQTAEVGQRKAEQDQRRNGLKADQDKRMLQFKDSLMDDRRPPEQLWPKAGM
;
A
#
# COMPACT_ATOMS: atom_id res chain seq x y z
N MET A 1 -1.73 -18.84 -46.75
CA MET A 1 -3.13 -18.88 -46.29
C MET A 1 -3.49 -20.30 -45.87
N LYS A 2 -3.51 -20.58 -44.56
CA LYS A 2 -4.09 -21.81 -44.00
C LYS A 2 -4.76 -21.43 -42.66
N SER A 3 -6.07 -21.57 -42.65
CA SER A 3 -7.00 -21.38 -41.55
C SER A 3 -7.29 -22.74 -40.94
N VAL A 4 -7.22 -22.88 -39.61
CA VAL A 4 -7.99 -23.89 -38.85
C VAL A 4 -8.22 -23.39 -37.42
N SER A 5 -9.51 -23.30 -37.07
CA SER A 5 -10.20 -23.50 -35.79
C SER A 5 -9.37 -23.53 -34.49
N GLY A 6 -9.71 -22.80 -33.44
CA GLY A 6 -11.05 -22.60 -32.89
C GLY A 6 -11.24 -23.55 -31.69
N ILE A 7 -10.92 -23.07 -30.48
CA ILE A 7 -11.39 -23.68 -29.22
C ILE A 7 -11.78 -22.54 -28.27
N LEU A 8 -13.10 -22.31 -28.20
CA LEU A 8 -13.74 -21.64 -27.08
C LEU A 8 -13.62 -22.57 -25.86
N GLY A 9 -12.87 -22.15 -24.84
CA GLY A 9 -12.90 -22.74 -23.52
C GLY A 9 -13.69 -21.84 -22.57
N VAL A 10 -15.00 -22.06 -22.50
CA VAL A 10 -15.87 -21.50 -21.47
C VAL A 10 -15.62 -22.30 -20.19
N LEU A 11 -15.10 -21.66 -19.13
CA LEU A 11 -15.05 -22.26 -17.80
C LEU A 11 -15.94 -21.44 -16.86
N LEU A 12 -17.02 -22.13 -16.49
CA LEU A 12 -18.15 -21.69 -15.70
C LEU A 12 -17.78 -21.43 -14.23
N CYS A 13 -18.38 -20.37 -13.71
CA CYS A 13 -19.00 -20.22 -12.39
C CYS A 13 -18.58 -21.18 -11.25
N SER A 14 -18.08 -20.59 -10.17
CA SER A 14 -18.35 -21.10 -8.82
C SER A 14 -18.43 -19.92 -7.84
N SER A 15 -19.60 -19.30 -7.82
CA SER A 15 -20.02 -18.34 -6.79
C SER A 15 -20.33 -19.14 -5.53
N PHE A 16 -19.43 -19.14 -4.55
CA PHE A 16 -19.78 -19.62 -3.20
C PHE A 16 -20.53 -18.52 -2.46
N LEU A 17 -21.86 -18.63 -2.49
CA LEU A 17 -22.75 -18.03 -1.50
C LEU A 17 -22.49 -18.70 -0.13
N HIS A 18 -22.30 -17.90 0.90
CA HIS A 18 -22.55 -18.31 2.29
C HIS A 18 -23.65 -17.43 2.86
N ALA A 19 -24.76 -18.10 3.17
CA ALA A 19 -25.93 -17.61 3.88
C ALA A 19 -25.56 -17.29 5.35
N ALA A 20 -26.00 -16.14 5.84
CA ALA A 20 -27.13 -15.97 6.76
C ALA A 20 -26.79 -16.25 8.24
N ALA A 21 -26.68 -15.16 9.01
CA ALA A 21 -27.02 -15.13 10.42
C ALA A 21 -27.62 -13.74 10.70
N ASP A 22 -28.94 -13.68 10.72
CA ASP A 22 -29.72 -12.50 11.05
C ASP A 22 -29.59 -12.13 12.53
N PRO A 23 -29.49 -10.83 12.87
CA PRO A 23 -29.58 -10.34 14.24
C PRO A 23 -31.04 -10.27 14.72
N PRO A 24 -31.33 -10.46 16.03
CA PRO A 24 -32.68 -10.35 16.54
C PRO A 24 -33.19 -8.90 16.55
N HIS A 25 -34.37 -8.76 15.97
CA HIS A 25 -35.36 -7.70 16.11
C HIS A 25 -35.34 -6.97 17.46
N GLN A 26 -35.21 -5.64 17.42
CA GLN A 26 -35.92 -4.76 18.36
C GLN A 26 -36.81 -3.80 17.57
N SER A 27 -38.04 -3.73 18.07
CA SER A 27 -39.23 -3.14 17.48
C SER A 27 -39.19 -1.61 17.39
N PRO A 28 -40.04 -0.99 16.54
CA PRO A 28 -40.02 0.43 16.26
C PRO A 28 -40.89 1.21 17.25
N VAL A 29 -40.35 2.30 17.82
CA VAL A 29 -41.15 3.33 18.49
C VAL A 29 -41.19 4.55 17.58
N ARG A 30 -42.40 4.85 17.07
CA ARG A 30 -42.76 6.04 16.28
C ARG A 30 -43.40 7.08 17.23
N PRO A 31 -43.74 8.29 16.75
CA PRO A 31 -42.96 9.51 16.79
C PRO A 31 -43.49 10.51 17.85
N SER A 32 -42.60 11.31 18.44
CA SER A 32 -42.99 12.60 19.06
C SER A 32 -42.61 13.74 18.13
N PRO A 33 -43.56 14.59 17.69
CA PRO A 33 -43.26 15.84 17.00
C PRO A 33 -43.05 16.98 18.01
N SER A 34 -42.46 18.07 17.52
CA SER A 34 -42.34 19.41 18.10
C SER A 34 -41.11 19.73 18.97
N PRO A 35 -40.59 20.98 18.94
CA PRO A 35 -40.74 22.03 17.93
C PRO A 35 -39.39 22.43 17.30
N SER A 36 -39.49 23.06 16.14
CA SER A 36 -38.42 23.78 15.46
C SER A 36 -37.56 24.59 16.43
N PRO A 37 -36.22 24.49 16.40
CA PRO A 37 -35.43 25.61 16.83
C PRO A 37 -35.66 26.71 15.80
N LEU A 38 -36.29 27.79 16.26
CA LEU A 38 -36.23 29.08 15.61
C LEU A 38 -34.83 29.26 15.03
N VAL A 39 -34.80 29.48 13.71
CA VAL A 39 -33.73 30.20 13.04
C VAL A 39 -33.59 31.54 13.75
N THR A 40 -32.86 31.56 14.86
CA THR A 40 -32.13 32.74 15.27
C THR A 40 -31.05 32.88 14.23
N SER A 41 -31.39 33.61 13.17
CA SER A 41 -30.42 34.35 12.37
C SER A 41 -29.62 35.19 13.36
N CYS A 42 -28.54 34.62 13.88
CA CYS A 42 -27.47 35.39 14.45
C CYS A 42 -26.89 36.17 13.26
N ASP A 43 -27.44 37.35 13.05
CA ASP A 43 -26.72 38.48 12.48
C ASP A 43 -25.51 38.74 13.39
N CYS A 44 -24.49 37.88 13.28
CA CYS A 44 -23.14 38.16 13.74
C CYS A 44 -22.48 39.07 12.69
N SER A 45 -23.08 40.24 12.45
CA SER A 45 -22.35 41.43 12.02
C SER A 45 -21.56 41.97 13.20
N ALA A 46 -20.60 41.18 13.67
CA ALA A 46 -19.64 41.58 14.69
C ALA A 46 -18.31 40.89 14.38
N GLN A 47 -17.54 41.57 13.53
CA GLN A 47 -16.08 41.44 13.39
C GLN A 47 -15.56 40.01 13.48
N CYS A 48 -15.47 39.31 12.34
CA CYS A 48 -14.48 38.24 12.19
C CYS A 48 -13.15 38.81 12.72
N PRO A 49 -12.55 38.24 13.78
CA PRO A 49 -11.27 38.70 14.27
C PRO A 49 -10.32 38.69 13.08
N LYS A 50 -9.83 39.86 12.67
CA LYS A 50 -8.82 39.95 11.62
C LYS A 50 -7.67 39.09 12.12
N GLU A 51 -7.45 37.94 11.48
CA GLU A 51 -6.34 37.08 11.87
C GLU A 51 -5.06 37.93 11.93
N PRO A 52 -4.29 37.83 13.02
CA PRO A 52 -3.10 38.63 13.18
C PRO A 52 -2.18 38.34 12.00
N LYS A 53 -1.82 39.38 11.24
CA LYS A 53 -0.87 39.28 10.13
C LYS A 53 0.44 38.70 10.65
N LEU A 54 0.93 37.66 10.00
CA LEU A 54 2.17 37.01 10.41
C LEU A 54 3.39 37.93 10.23
N ASN A 55 4.22 38.03 11.26
CA ASN A 55 5.50 38.72 11.18
C ASN A 55 6.53 37.89 10.37
N TYR A 56 7.49 38.54 9.72
CA TYR A 56 8.58 37.90 8.97
C TYR A 56 9.31 36.81 9.76
N LYS A 57 9.61 37.07 11.05
CA LYS A 57 10.27 36.08 11.93
C LYS A 57 9.42 34.81 12.10
N GLU A 58 8.11 34.97 12.27
CA GLU A 58 7.17 33.86 12.43
C GLU A 58 7.02 33.07 11.12
N LYS A 59 6.88 33.75 9.98
CA LYS A 59 6.86 33.10 8.66
C LYS A 59 8.09 32.22 8.44
N LYS A 60 9.28 32.75 8.74
CA LYS A 60 10.54 32.01 8.61
C LYS A 60 10.59 30.79 9.54
N GLN A 61 10.09 30.94 10.77
CA GLN A 61 10.03 29.84 11.73
C GLN A 61 9.04 28.75 11.29
N LEU A 62 7.84 29.12 10.85
CA LEU A 62 6.83 28.21 10.34
C LEU A 62 7.35 27.41 9.14
N LEU A 63 7.99 28.08 8.18
CA LEU A 63 8.60 27.40 7.03
C LEU A 63 9.70 26.42 7.44
N LYS A 64 10.53 26.79 8.44
CA LYS A 64 11.57 25.91 8.98
C LYS A 64 10.95 24.66 9.62
N GLN A 65 9.94 24.84 10.49
CA GLN A 65 9.25 23.74 11.16
C GLN A 65 8.55 22.83 10.15
N PHE A 66 7.86 23.40 9.16
CA PHE A 66 7.19 22.65 8.12
C PHE A 66 8.16 21.82 7.29
N SER A 67 9.27 22.41 6.85
CA SER A 67 10.31 21.68 6.11
C SER A 67 10.95 20.56 6.95
N ALA A 68 11.10 20.75 8.25
CA ALA A 68 11.59 19.73 9.17
C ALA A 68 10.57 18.59 9.31
N ALA A 69 9.28 18.90 9.41
CA ALA A 69 8.20 17.92 9.48
C ALA A 69 8.13 17.06 8.21
N LEU A 70 8.23 17.65 7.02
CA LEU A 70 8.24 16.90 5.75
C LEU A 70 9.45 15.97 5.64
N LYS A 71 10.63 16.41 6.11
CA LYS A 71 11.83 15.57 6.18
C LYS A 71 11.62 14.38 7.12
N LEU A 72 10.95 14.57 8.25
CA LEU A 72 10.66 13.51 9.20
C LEU A 72 9.67 12.49 8.62
N GLU A 73 8.60 12.97 7.98
CA GLU A 73 7.61 12.15 7.26
C GLU A 73 8.32 11.27 6.21
N ARG A 74 9.20 11.87 5.39
CA ARG A 74 9.98 11.14 4.39
C ARG A 74 10.86 10.04 4.99
N LYS A 75 11.55 10.35 6.10
CA LYS A 75 12.39 9.38 6.80
C LYS A 75 11.57 8.23 7.41
N ALA A 76 10.41 8.54 8.00
CA ALA A 76 9.50 7.55 8.55
C ALA A 76 8.98 6.63 7.44
N PHE A 77 8.57 7.20 6.32
CA PHE A 77 8.14 6.46 5.14
C PHE A 77 9.24 5.54 4.60
N ASP A 78 10.45 6.06 4.38
CA ASP A 78 11.60 5.27 3.92
C ASP A 78 12.00 4.17 4.92
N HIS A 79 11.79 4.37 6.21
CA HIS A 79 11.99 3.32 7.21
C HIS A 79 10.99 2.18 7.03
N ARG A 80 9.70 2.47 6.83
CA ARG A 80 8.67 1.45 6.60
C ARG A 80 8.93 0.65 5.33
N LEU A 81 9.24 1.32 4.23
CA LEU A 81 9.55 0.63 2.97
C LEU A 81 10.74 -0.33 3.11
N ARG A 82 11.76 0.05 3.90
CA ARG A 82 12.89 -0.84 4.21
C ARG A 82 12.47 -2.06 5.03
N LEU A 83 11.55 -1.90 5.98
CA LEU A 83 11.01 -3.02 6.75
C LEU A 83 10.23 -3.98 5.84
N GLU A 84 9.33 -3.47 4.98
CA GLU A 84 8.58 -4.30 4.02
C GLU A 84 9.49 -5.20 3.17
N ILE A 85 10.59 -4.65 2.63
CA ILE A 85 11.56 -5.43 1.83
C ILE A 85 12.31 -6.45 2.68
N ARG A 86 12.64 -6.11 3.93
CA ARG A 86 13.29 -7.04 4.85
C ARG A 86 12.37 -8.22 5.16
N ASP A 87 11.09 -7.96 5.40
CA ASP A 87 10.09 -8.97 5.72
C ASP A 87 9.86 -9.89 4.51
N LEU A 88 9.75 -9.32 3.31
CA LEU A 88 9.68 -10.07 2.06
C LEU A 88 10.88 -11.01 1.89
N LYS A 89 12.10 -10.51 2.08
CA LYS A 89 13.31 -11.34 1.97
C LYS A 89 13.36 -12.46 3.01
N THR A 90 12.90 -12.16 4.22
CA THR A 90 12.80 -13.16 5.30
C THR A 90 11.81 -14.26 4.93
N ALA A 91 10.63 -13.89 4.43
CA ALA A 91 9.62 -14.83 3.94
C ALA A 91 10.14 -15.66 2.75
N GLN A 92 10.81 -15.04 1.77
CA GLN A 92 11.42 -15.75 0.64
C GLN A 92 12.53 -16.72 1.07
N LYS A 93 13.32 -16.37 2.09
CA LYS A 93 14.33 -17.25 2.67
C LYS A 93 13.69 -18.48 3.31
N ALA A 94 12.59 -18.32 4.04
CA ALA A 94 11.83 -19.44 4.59
C ALA A 94 11.28 -20.35 3.47
N LYS A 95 10.59 -19.77 2.49
CA LYS A 95 10.07 -20.48 1.30
C LYS A 95 11.17 -21.26 0.56
N ARG A 96 12.37 -20.68 0.44
CA ARG A 96 13.52 -21.34 -0.20
C ARG A 96 13.96 -22.58 0.59
N ARG A 97 14.08 -22.47 1.91
CA ARG A 97 14.45 -23.61 2.77
C ARG A 97 13.45 -24.76 2.64
N GLU A 98 12.15 -24.44 2.64
CA GLU A 98 11.09 -25.43 2.44
C GLU A 98 11.13 -26.07 1.05
N TRP A 99 11.40 -25.28 0.01
CA TRP A 99 11.55 -25.79 -1.35
C TRP A 99 12.79 -26.71 -1.46
N ASP A 100 13.93 -26.30 -0.91
CA ASP A 100 15.16 -27.09 -0.91
C ASP A 100 14.99 -28.41 -0.14
N ALA A 101 14.29 -28.40 1.00
CA ALA A 101 14.00 -29.61 1.77
C ALA A 101 13.13 -30.59 0.96
N ARG A 102 12.02 -30.11 0.39
CA ARG A 102 11.14 -30.92 -0.46
C ARG A 102 11.85 -31.50 -1.68
N GLU A 103 12.65 -30.70 -2.37
CA GLU A 103 13.40 -31.16 -3.54
C GLU A 103 14.52 -32.13 -3.18
N LYS A 104 15.14 -31.99 -1.99
CA LYS A 104 16.13 -32.95 -1.49
C LYS A 104 15.49 -34.32 -1.24
N GLU A 105 14.33 -34.35 -0.58
CA GLU A 105 13.58 -35.57 -0.31
C GLU A 105 13.09 -36.23 -1.61
N ALA A 106 12.48 -35.44 -2.51
CA ALA A 106 12.00 -35.93 -3.80
C ALA A 106 13.13 -36.51 -4.64
N ARG A 107 14.29 -35.85 -4.69
CA ARG A 107 15.47 -36.33 -5.41
C ARG A 107 16.02 -37.61 -4.79
N HIS A 108 16.09 -37.68 -3.46
CA HIS A 108 16.58 -38.88 -2.78
C HIS A 108 15.69 -40.10 -3.07
N ARG A 109 14.36 -39.92 -2.99
CA ARG A 109 13.39 -40.95 -3.35
C ARG A 109 13.55 -41.39 -4.81
N PHE A 110 13.56 -40.42 -5.73
CA PHE A 110 13.69 -40.69 -7.16
C PHE A 110 14.99 -41.42 -7.50
N PHE A 111 16.15 -41.01 -6.94
CA PHE A 111 17.43 -41.68 -7.22
C PHE A 111 17.57 -43.04 -6.55
N LYS A 112 16.79 -43.33 -5.50
CA LYS A 112 16.72 -44.67 -4.92
C LYS A 112 15.99 -45.65 -5.86
N GLU A 113 14.93 -45.19 -6.51
CA GLU A 113 14.13 -45.97 -7.47
C GLU A 113 14.82 -46.07 -8.84
N TYR A 114 15.50 -44.99 -9.29
CA TYR A 114 16.14 -44.87 -10.59
C TYR A 114 17.65 -44.56 -10.45
N PRO A 115 18.49 -45.54 -10.08
CA PRO A 115 19.90 -45.30 -9.77
C PRO A 115 20.72 -44.83 -10.98
N LYS A 116 20.38 -45.27 -12.20
CA LYS A 116 21.05 -44.92 -13.47
C LYS A 116 20.02 -44.92 -14.61
N GLY A 117 20.35 -44.28 -15.73
CA GLY A 117 19.54 -44.32 -16.95
C GLY A 117 19.09 -42.95 -17.47
N GLU A 118 18.25 -42.97 -18.50
CA GLU A 118 17.68 -41.78 -19.15
C GLU A 118 16.76 -41.00 -18.21
N ASP A 119 15.92 -41.71 -17.45
CA ASP A 119 14.98 -41.11 -16.50
C ASP A 119 15.69 -40.21 -15.48
N ARG A 120 16.89 -40.63 -15.04
CA ARG A 120 17.72 -39.84 -14.13
C ARG A 120 18.22 -38.55 -14.77
N ARG A 121 18.60 -38.58 -16.06
CA ARG A 121 19.02 -37.39 -16.82
C ARG A 121 17.86 -36.42 -17.00
N MET A 122 16.70 -36.94 -17.41
CA MET A 122 15.47 -36.15 -17.56
C MET A 122 15.06 -35.49 -16.24
N TYR A 123 15.10 -36.23 -15.13
CA TYR A 123 14.80 -35.68 -13.81
C TYR A 123 15.74 -34.52 -13.45
N ILE A 124 17.04 -34.65 -13.71
CA ILE A 124 18.01 -33.58 -13.44
C ILE A 124 17.69 -32.33 -14.27
N GLN A 125 17.36 -32.48 -15.55
CA GLN A 125 16.97 -31.36 -16.41
C GLN A 125 15.70 -30.66 -15.88
N GLN A 126 14.68 -31.43 -15.52
CA GLN A 126 13.44 -30.90 -14.93
C GLN A 126 13.70 -30.20 -13.59
N PHE A 127 14.55 -30.78 -12.73
CA PHE A 127 14.96 -30.16 -11.49
C PHE A 127 15.64 -28.80 -11.73
N MET A 128 16.56 -28.71 -12.69
CA MET A 128 17.22 -27.44 -13.03
C MET A 128 16.22 -26.40 -13.54
N ALA A 129 15.28 -26.81 -14.40
CA ALA A 129 14.21 -25.93 -14.89
C ALA A 129 13.31 -25.42 -13.75
N ARG A 130 12.86 -26.30 -12.84
CA ARG A 130 12.07 -25.91 -11.66
C ARG A 130 12.85 -24.96 -10.75
N ARG A 131 14.14 -25.25 -10.51
CA ARG A 131 15.02 -24.40 -9.71
C ARG A 131 15.15 -23.01 -10.34
N GLN A 132 15.42 -22.95 -11.64
CA GLN A 132 15.55 -21.69 -12.35
C GLN A 132 14.25 -20.87 -12.29
N SER A 133 13.10 -21.51 -12.54
CA SER A 133 11.78 -20.87 -12.44
C SER A 133 11.48 -20.35 -11.03
N PHE A 134 11.81 -21.12 -10.00
CA PHE A 134 11.65 -20.69 -8.61
C PHE A 134 12.51 -19.47 -8.28
N LEU A 135 13.78 -19.47 -8.69
CA LEU A 135 14.71 -18.37 -8.43
C LEU A 135 14.38 -17.11 -9.22
N SER A 136 13.97 -17.25 -10.48
CA SER A 136 13.53 -16.11 -11.30
C SER A 136 12.26 -15.51 -10.73
N GLY A 137 11.30 -16.32 -10.27
CA GLY A 137 10.09 -15.85 -9.58
C GLY A 137 10.39 -15.01 -8.34
N GLN A 138 11.28 -15.46 -7.45
CA GLN A 138 11.68 -14.68 -6.28
C GLN A 138 12.35 -13.35 -6.65
N THR A 139 13.17 -13.36 -7.70
CA THR A 139 13.87 -12.16 -8.18
C THR A 139 12.90 -11.15 -8.80
N ALA A 140 11.96 -11.64 -9.62
CA ALA A 140 10.91 -10.84 -10.23
C ALA A 140 10.01 -10.19 -9.17
N GLU A 141 9.60 -10.94 -8.14
CA GLU A 141 8.81 -10.42 -7.03
C GLU A 141 9.54 -9.27 -6.30
N VAL A 142 10.82 -9.43 -5.98
CA VAL A 142 11.62 -8.35 -5.37
C VAL A 142 11.72 -7.14 -6.30
N GLY A 143 11.90 -7.37 -7.60
CA GLY A 143 11.93 -6.31 -8.61
C GLY A 143 10.62 -5.51 -8.65
N GLN A 144 9.48 -6.21 -8.73
CA GLN A 144 8.14 -5.61 -8.72
C GLN A 144 7.92 -4.79 -7.44
N ARG A 145 8.24 -5.35 -6.27
CA ARG A 145 8.06 -4.66 -4.99
C ARG A 145 8.91 -3.40 -4.88
N LYS A 146 10.14 -3.41 -5.41
CA LYS A 146 10.98 -2.20 -5.48
C LYS A 146 10.37 -1.16 -6.41
N ALA A 147 9.90 -1.54 -7.60
CA ALA A 147 9.27 -0.62 -8.53
C ALA A 147 8.02 0.05 -7.91
N GLU A 148 7.16 -0.73 -7.24
CA GLU A 148 6.02 -0.22 -6.49
C GLU A 148 6.45 0.76 -5.38
N GLN A 149 7.54 0.47 -4.66
CA GLN A 149 8.08 1.34 -3.63
C GLN A 149 8.62 2.66 -4.19
N ASP A 150 9.33 2.61 -5.32
CA ASP A 150 9.85 3.80 -5.98
C ASP A 150 8.72 4.69 -6.49
N GLN A 151 7.65 4.10 -7.05
CA GLN A 151 6.43 4.83 -7.41
C GLN A 151 5.80 5.51 -6.19
N ARG A 152 5.63 4.79 -5.08
CA ARG A 152 5.10 5.36 -3.84
C ARG A 152 5.98 6.49 -3.28
N ARG A 153 7.31 6.34 -3.33
CA ARG A 153 8.27 7.38 -2.92
C ARG A 153 8.16 8.63 -3.79
N ASN A 154 8.03 8.46 -5.10
CA ASN A 154 7.86 9.56 -6.03
C ASN A 154 6.52 10.29 -5.82
N GLY A 155 5.45 9.53 -5.58
CA GLY A 155 4.14 10.08 -5.21
C GLY A 155 4.22 10.93 -3.94
N LEU A 156 4.80 10.39 -2.86
CA LEU A 156 4.99 11.16 -1.62
C LEU A 156 5.81 12.44 -1.86
N LYS A 157 6.88 12.36 -2.67
CA LYS A 157 7.69 13.55 -2.98
C LYS A 157 6.85 14.61 -3.71
N ALA A 158 6.09 14.23 -4.73
CA ALA A 158 5.23 15.16 -5.46
C ALA A 158 4.17 15.79 -4.54
N ASP A 159 3.58 15.01 -3.64
CA ASP A 159 2.62 15.49 -2.65
C ASP A 159 3.25 16.45 -1.64
N GLN A 160 4.49 16.18 -1.20
CA GLN A 160 5.25 17.07 -0.33
C GLN A 160 5.60 18.38 -1.04
N ASP A 161 6.00 18.33 -2.31
CA ASP A 161 6.32 19.50 -3.12
C ASP A 161 5.07 20.38 -3.33
N LYS A 162 3.91 19.76 -3.61
CA LYS A 162 2.62 20.45 -3.71
C LYS A 162 2.22 21.12 -2.40
N ARG A 163 2.30 20.40 -1.27
CA ARG A 163 2.00 20.95 0.06
C ARG A 163 2.95 22.09 0.42
N MET A 164 4.24 21.99 0.06
CA MET A 164 5.22 23.05 0.25
C MET A 164 4.88 24.31 -0.54
N LEU A 165 4.42 24.17 -1.78
CA LEU A 165 3.98 25.30 -2.59
C LEU A 165 2.78 26.00 -1.93
N GLN A 166 1.73 25.25 -1.60
CA GLN A 166 0.53 25.78 -0.93
C GLN A 166 0.85 26.45 0.42
N PHE A 167 1.79 25.88 1.17
CA PHE A 167 2.25 26.45 2.43
C PHE A 167 2.96 27.79 2.23
N LYS A 168 3.82 27.88 1.20
CA LYS A 168 4.49 29.14 0.84
C LYS A 168 3.51 30.19 0.37
N ASP A 169 2.56 29.82 -0.49
CA ASP A 169 1.53 30.74 -0.99
C ASP A 169 0.71 31.33 0.16
N SER A 170 0.28 30.50 1.11
CA SER A 170 -0.41 30.96 2.33
C SER A 170 0.42 31.96 3.14
N LEU A 171 1.73 31.71 3.27
CA LEU A 171 2.63 32.64 3.96
C LEU A 171 2.86 33.95 3.19
N MET A 172 2.80 33.94 1.86
CA MET A 172 2.89 35.16 1.04
C MET A 172 1.68 36.06 1.28
N ASP A 173 0.50 35.48 1.49
CA ASP A 173 -0.75 36.19 1.80
C ASP A 173 -0.85 36.71 3.25
N ASP A 174 0.25 36.67 4.02
CA ASP A 174 0.31 36.97 5.46
C ASP A 174 -0.58 36.06 6.34
N ARG A 175 -1.10 34.94 5.81
CA ARG A 175 -2.02 34.02 6.51
C ARG A 175 -1.30 32.84 7.12
N ARG A 176 -1.81 32.34 8.24
CA ARG A 176 -1.32 31.09 8.83
C ARG A 176 -1.71 29.91 7.94
N PRO A 177 -0.76 29.06 7.52
CA PRO A 177 -1.09 27.93 6.66
C PRO A 177 -2.03 26.95 7.38
N PRO A 178 -3.00 26.36 6.65
CA PRO A 178 -3.97 25.43 7.22
C PRO A 178 -3.31 24.22 7.89
N GLU A 179 -3.90 23.76 9.00
CA GLU A 179 -3.41 22.58 9.73
C GLU A 179 -3.39 21.31 8.87
N GLN A 180 -4.29 21.22 7.88
CA GLN A 180 -4.37 20.10 6.96
C GLN A 180 -3.10 19.91 6.12
N LEU A 181 -2.28 20.96 5.93
CA LEU A 181 -1.01 20.86 5.22
C LEU A 181 0.07 20.17 6.03
N TRP A 182 -0.05 20.16 7.37
CA TRP A 182 0.98 19.61 8.24
C TRP A 182 1.09 18.09 8.09
N PRO A 183 2.31 17.55 8.01
CA PRO A 183 2.53 16.12 7.98
C PRO A 183 1.92 15.46 9.21
N LYS A 184 1.13 14.40 9.00
CA LYS A 184 0.57 13.63 10.11
C LYS A 184 1.66 12.72 10.66
N ALA A 185 1.92 12.81 11.96
CA ALA A 185 2.86 11.91 12.61
C ALA A 185 2.36 10.46 12.47
N GLY A 186 3.23 9.57 11.99
CA GLY A 186 2.93 8.15 11.98
C GLY A 186 1.98 7.67 10.86
N MET A 187 1.63 8.50 9.87
CA MET A 187 1.06 8.01 8.60
C MET A 187 2.12 7.57 7.60
#